data_AF-A0A1Z4MVI0-F1
#
_entry.id   AF-A0A1Z4MVI0-F1
#
_cell.length_a   1.000
_cell.length_b   1.000
_cell.length_c   1.000
_cell.angle_alpha   90.00
_cell.angle_beta   90.00
_cell.angle_gamma   90.00
#
_symmetry.space_group_name_H-M   'P 1'
#
loop_
_entity.id
_entity.type
_entity.pdbx_description
1 polymer ?
#
loop_
_entity_poly.entity_id
_entity_poly.type
_entity_poly.pdbx_seq_one_letter_code
_entity_poly.pdbx_strand_id
1 'polypeptide(L)'
;MLLENIKLSELPSVYLLDKDKLPNCAAIYFVSDSKGQIIYIGRTINLAARWREHHRFKQLKRFNRKDRINISWVNCSNQINALPTIENELINLYKPPLNWSKVVAPIRRITPAETALQQSLQQLANCNTMIFGFDPIADEEPPTIYLVYPVYDRRGLSGTIRSALKNINKKASTLKWKEYHTDPKRLGKFGYWQTDYNGIRIDVAPFQSLVHFMDNSTRRTIAGVELMAFSSEQLEILLENTPEFKEEASGLEALEDDPIPIELVDKKYQSNTNNESVVEVEPWEELEPMAEGEARVMTRQFLFVDDVEIEVCANENGKHFVRHNVYWWIEGRKKTPDPKYDCILENLKSAVDRLPTIRWSGYRFRFETIVFSEDDVEVESVVLLPLGMFEDLMKEKSRFGGTIEEIQRDESKLTPKHPANIKLCVWLQSHSLSSLLSTNNS
;
A
#
# COMPACT_ATOMS: atom_id res chain seq x y z
N MET A 1 -45.97 -3.99 -0.18
CA MET A 1 -46.25 -2.60 0.23
C MET A 1 -46.34 -1.78 -1.05
N LEU A 2 -47.38 -0.97 -1.23
CA LEU A 2 -47.36 0.05 -2.28
C LEU A 2 -46.33 1.10 -1.86
N LEU A 3 -45.22 1.20 -2.59
CA LEU A 3 -44.03 1.99 -2.25
C LEU A 3 -44.24 3.51 -2.32
N GLU A 4 -45.35 3.96 -2.89
CA GLU A 4 -45.65 5.36 -3.17
C GLU A 4 -45.95 6.22 -1.93
N ASN A 5 -46.01 5.65 -0.72
CA ASN A 5 -46.43 6.36 0.50
C ASN A 5 -45.52 6.18 1.72
N ILE A 6 -44.21 5.97 1.55
CA ILE A 6 -43.29 5.98 2.70
C ILE A 6 -43.05 7.43 3.14
N LYS A 7 -43.70 7.84 4.23
CA LYS A 7 -43.43 9.12 4.90
C LYS A 7 -42.16 9.02 5.74
N LEU A 8 -41.04 9.50 5.18
CA LEU A 8 -39.71 9.47 5.83
C LEU A 8 -39.68 10.11 7.23
N SER A 9 -40.51 11.12 7.48
CA SER A 9 -40.62 11.80 8.77
C SER A 9 -41.25 10.96 9.87
N GLU A 10 -41.99 9.91 9.51
CA GLU A 10 -42.67 9.02 10.46
C GLU A 10 -41.84 7.75 10.75
N LEU A 11 -40.71 7.56 10.04
CA LEU A 11 -39.84 6.41 10.25
C LEU A 11 -39.04 6.54 11.55
N PRO A 12 -38.78 5.41 12.25
CA PRO A 12 -37.82 5.40 13.33
C PRO A 12 -36.46 5.83 12.80
N SER A 13 -35.79 6.71 13.54
CA SER A 13 -34.52 7.30 13.12
C SER A 13 -33.58 7.52 14.29
N VAL A 14 -32.28 7.48 14.00
CA VAL A 14 -31.22 7.83 14.94
C VAL A 14 -30.23 8.76 14.26
N TYR A 15 -29.53 9.56 15.07
CA TYR A 15 -28.41 10.36 14.59
C TYR A 15 -27.25 9.46 14.14
N LEU A 16 -26.51 9.83 13.09
CA LEU A 16 -25.40 9.03 12.53
C LEU A 16 -24.35 8.60 13.58
N LEU A 17 -24.02 9.46 14.55
CA LEU A 17 -23.05 9.12 15.59
C LEU A 17 -23.64 8.25 16.71
N ASP A 18 -24.96 8.15 16.78
CA ASP A 18 -25.72 7.28 17.68
C ASP A 18 -26.05 5.92 17.03
N LYS A 19 -25.32 5.52 15.97
CA LYS A 19 -25.53 4.27 15.22
C LYS A 19 -25.57 3.01 16.09
N ASP A 20 -24.98 3.04 17.28
CA ASP A 20 -24.96 1.91 18.21
C ASP A 20 -26.35 1.68 18.86
N LYS A 21 -27.30 2.60 18.69
CA LYS A 21 -28.72 2.46 19.11
C LYS A 21 -29.62 1.82 18.05
N LEU A 22 -29.07 1.40 16.91
CA LEU A 22 -29.83 0.77 15.84
C LEU A 22 -30.33 -0.63 16.26
N PRO A 23 -31.53 -1.06 15.81
CA PRO A 23 -32.09 -2.36 16.15
C PRO A 23 -31.45 -3.52 15.36
N ASN A 24 -31.53 -4.73 15.92
CA ASN A 24 -31.18 -5.98 15.24
C ASN A 24 -32.39 -6.47 14.40
N CYS A 25 -32.65 -5.85 13.25
CA CYS A 25 -33.71 -6.29 12.34
C CYS A 25 -33.28 -6.21 10.88
N ALA A 26 -33.99 -6.94 10.02
CA ALA A 26 -33.88 -6.74 8.58
C ALA A 26 -34.56 -5.42 8.22
N ALA A 27 -33.94 -4.61 7.38
CA ALA A 27 -34.41 -3.27 7.10
C ALA A 27 -33.91 -2.72 5.76
N ILE A 28 -34.70 -1.80 5.21
CA ILE A 28 -34.23 -0.77 4.30
C ILE A 28 -33.97 0.49 5.11
N TYR A 29 -32.77 1.05 5.00
CA TYR A 29 -32.37 2.25 5.71
C TYR A 29 -32.09 3.41 4.76
N PHE A 30 -32.40 4.61 5.22
CA PHE A 30 -32.26 5.88 4.53
C PHE A 30 -31.32 6.76 5.33
N VAL A 31 -30.31 7.30 4.67
CA VAL A 31 -29.41 8.30 5.23
C VAL A 31 -29.82 9.64 4.67
N SER A 32 -30.19 10.57 5.53
CA SER A 32 -30.66 11.90 5.14
C SER A 32 -29.93 13.01 5.86
N ASP A 33 -29.87 14.19 5.26
CA ASP A 33 -29.34 15.39 5.89
C ASP A 33 -30.40 16.11 6.75
N SER A 34 -30.01 17.25 7.31
CA SER A 34 -30.88 18.09 8.15
C SER A 34 -32.08 18.69 7.41
N LYS A 35 -32.06 18.71 6.07
CA LYS A 35 -33.14 19.22 5.21
C LYS A 35 -34.09 18.10 4.76
N GLY A 36 -33.82 16.86 5.13
CA GLY A 36 -34.60 15.69 4.73
C GLY A 36 -34.25 15.17 3.33
N GLN A 37 -33.17 15.65 2.71
CA GLN A 37 -32.69 15.10 1.45
C GLN A 37 -32.06 13.73 1.70
N ILE A 38 -32.55 12.70 1.00
CA ILE A 38 -31.94 11.37 1.06
C ILE A 38 -30.63 11.39 0.28
N ILE A 39 -29.55 11.00 0.96
CA ILE A 39 -28.19 10.98 0.44
C ILE A 39 -27.76 9.55 0.08
N TYR A 40 -28.23 8.56 0.84
CA TYR A 40 -27.91 7.14 0.63
C TYR A 40 -29.09 6.26 1.07
N ILE A 41 -29.35 5.18 0.32
CA ILE A 41 -30.30 4.12 0.66
C ILE A 41 -29.53 2.80 0.70
N GLY A 42 -29.83 1.94 1.65
CA GLY A 42 -29.27 0.60 1.65
C GLY A 42 -30.19 -0.43 2.27
N ARG A 43 -29.94 -1.71 1.99
CA ARG A 43 -30.61 -2.84 2.64
C ARG A 43 -29.69 -3.63 3.57
N THR A 44 -30.29 -4.41 4.47
CA THR A 44 -29.59 -5.37 5.33
C THR A 44 -30.56 -6.32 6.03
N ILE A 45 -30.09 -7.52 6.38
CA ILE A 45 -30.80 -8.46 7.27
C ILE A 45 -30.58 -8.14 8.76
N ASN A 46 -29.58 -7.31 9.09
CA ASN A 46 -29.29 -6.89 10.45
C ASN A 46 -28.72 -5.46 10.46
N LEU A 47 -29.58 -4.49 10.80
CA LEU A 47 -29.26 -3.07 10.75
C LEU A 47 -28.13 -2.65 11.71
N ALA A 48 -28.16 -3.09 12.97
CA ALA A 48 -27.10 -2.80 13.93
C ALA A 48 -25.74 -3.37 13.48
N ALA A 49 -25.71 -4.61 12.99
CA ALA A 49 -24.49 -5.24 12.50
C ALA A 49 -23.94 -4.52 11.26
N ARG A 50 -24.82 -4.16 10.30
CA ARG A 50 -24.43 -3.43 9.09
C ARG A 50 -23.76 -2.10 9.39
N TRP A 51 -24.21 -1.39 10.42
CA TRP A 51 -23.67 -0.10 10.82
C TRP A 51 -22.41 -0.17 11.70
N ARG A 52 -22.03 -1.35 12.20
CA ARG A 52 -20.77 -1.53 12.93
C ARG A 52 -19.55 -1.27 12.04
N GLU A 53 -19.58 -1.81 10.82
CA GLU A 53 -18.47 -1.73 9.85
C GLU A 53 -18.91 -1.12 8.52
N HIS A 54 -19.83 -0.15 8.56
CA HIS A 54 -20.40 0.42 7.35
C HIS A 54 -19.32 1.10 6.49
N HIS A 55 -19.13 0.58 5.28
CA HIS A 55 -18.11 1.03 4.32
C HIS A 55 -18.12 2.55 4.03
N ARG A 56 -19.30 3.18 3.95
CA ARG A 56 -19.44 4.65 3.79
C ARG A 56 -19.38 5.47 5.08
N PHE A 57 -19.23 4.87 6.26
CA PHE A 57 -19.32 5.61 7.53
C PHE A 57 -18.30 6.75 7.63
N LYS A 58 -17.06 6.54 7.14
CA LYS A 58 -16.02 7.59 7.13
C LYS A 58 -16.41 8.78 6.23
N GLN A 59 -17.03 8.50 5.08
CA GLN A 59 -17.51 9.52 4.15
C GLN A 59 -18.69 10.29 4.76
N LEU A 60 -19.69 9.58 5.29
CA LEU A 60 -20.85 10.17 5.97
C LEU A 60 -20.44 10.99 7.19
N LYS A 61 -19.49 10.52 8.00
CA LYS A 61 -18.97 11.26 9.15
C LYS A 61 -18.32 12.59 8.76
N ARG A 62 -17.80 12.74 7.53
CA ARG A 62 -17.28 14.02 7.02
C ARG A 62 -18.41 14.96 6.64
N PHE A 63 -19.44 14.49 5.94
CA PHE A 63 -20.63 15.28 5.63
C PHE A 63 -21.34 15.75 6.90
N ASN A 64 -21.37 14.89 7.92
CA ASN A 64 -21.90 15.18 9.25
C ASN A 64 -21.23 16.36 9.97
N ARG A 65 -20.05 16.81 9.53
CA ARG A 65 -19.39 18.01 10.07
C ARG A 65 -20.05 19.30 9.60
N LYS A 66 -20.72 19.27 8.44
CA LYS A 66 -21.38 20.42 7.82
C LYS A 66 -22.88 20.40 8.12
N ASP A 67 -23.52 19.25 7.86
CA ASP A 67 -24.95 19.06 8.04
C ASP A 67 -25.22 17.82 8.87
N ARG A 68 -26.13 17.91 9.84
CA ARG A 68 -26.51 16.77 10.69
C ARG A 68 -27.09 15.65 9.83
N ILE A 69 -26.57 14.43 9.97
CA ILE A 69 -27.03 13.25 9.24
C ILE A 69 -27.80 12.31 10.15
N ASN A 70 -28.95 11.84 9.69
CA ASN A 70 -29.77 10.84 10.37
C ASN A 70 -29.88 9.55 9.55
N ILE A 71 -30.06 8.44 10.25
CA ILE A 71 -30.33 7.11 9.72
C ILE A 71 -31.76 6.76 10.10
N SER A 72 -32.65 6.70 9.12
CA SER A 72 -34.03 6.25 9.27
C SER A 72 -34.20 4.85 8.67
N TRP A 73 -35.17 4.05 9.09
CA TRP A 73 -35.35 2.72 8.51
C TRP A 73 -36.79 2.22 8.49
N VAL A 74 -37.07 1.30 7.57
CA VAL A 74 -38.29 0.48 7.52
C VAL A 74 -37.92 -0.93 7.96
N ASN A 75 -38.64 -1.48 8.93
CA ASN A 75 -38.47 -2.87 9.33
C ASN A 75 -39.08 -3.81 8.28
N CYS A 76 -38.27 -4.73 7.78
CA CYS A 76 -38.61 -5.68 6.72
C CYS A 76 -38.33 -7.13 7.15
N SER A 77 -38.33 -7.45 8.44
CA SER A 77 -38.09 -8.81 8.96
C SER A 77 -39.03 -9.87 8.41
N ASN A 78 -40.22 -9.48 7.93
CA ASN A 78 -41.21 -10.35 7.29
C ASN A 78 -41.08 -10.42 5.74
N GLN A 79 -40.13 -9.69 5.15
CA GLN A 79 -39.97 -9.53 3.70
C GLN A 79 -38.50 -9.61 3.26
N ILE A 80 -37.72 -10.47 3.91
CA ILE A 80 -36.26 -10.58 3.69
C ILE A 80 -35.92 -10.84 2.21
N ASN A 81 -36.66 -11.74 1.55
CA ASN A 81 -36.42 -12.10 0.15
C ASN A 81 -36.74 -10.95 -0.83
N ALA A 82 -37.55 -9.97 -0.43
CA ALA A 82 -37.92 -8.83 -1.26
C ALA A 82 -37.00 -7.61 -1.07
N LEU A 83 -36.03 -7.67 -0.13
CA LEU A 83 -35.12 -6.56 0.16
C LEU A 83 -34.37 -6.02 -1.07
N PRO A 84 -33.82 -6.84 -1.98
CA PRO A 84 -33.13 -6.33 -3.17
C PRO A 84 -34.07 -5.53 -4.09
N THR A 85 -35.28 -6.07 -4.33
CA THR A 85 -36.29 -5.43 -5.18
C THR A 85 -36.72 -4.09 -4.58
N ILE A 86 -37.04 -4.08 -3.28
CA ILE A 86 -37.47 -2.87 -2.57
C ILE A 86 -36.35 -1.80 -2.57
N GLU A 87 -35.09 -2.20 -2.33
CA GLU A 87 -33.95 -1.28 -2.39
C GLU A 87 -33.82 -0.63 -3.77
N ASN A 88 -33.84 -1.43 -4.83
CA ASN A 88 -33.71 -0.93 -6.21
C ASN A 88 -34.84 0.02 -6.58
N GLU A 89 -36.09 -0.30 -6.22
CA GLU A 89 -37.24 0.58 -6.46
C GLU A 89 -37.08 1.91 -5.73
N LEU A 90 -36.61 1.91 -4.48
CA LEU A 90 -36.40 3.12 -3.69
C LEU A 90 -35.20 3.93 -4.17
N ILE A 91 -34.11 3.29 -4.59
CA ILE A 91 -32.96 3.98 -5.21
C ILE A 91 -33.40 4.65 -6.51
N ASN A 92 -34.19 3.97 -7.34
CA ASN A 92 -34.70 4.52 -8.59
C ASN A 92 -35.67 5.69 -8.36
N LEU A 93 -36.50 5.60 -7.32
CA LEU A 93 -37.44 6.66 -6.94
C LEU A 93 -36.73 7.90 -6.40
N TYR A 94 -35.84 7.74 -5.42
CA TYR A 94 -35.23 8.85 -4.69
C TYR A 94 -33.92 9.36 -5.27
N LYS A 95 -33.30 8.60 -6.19
CA LYS A 95 -32.02 8.91 -6.84
C LYS A 95 -30.93 9.44 -5.87
N PRO A 96 -30.66 8.74 -4.75
CA PRO A 96 -29.70 9.18 -3.75
C PRO A 96 -28.28 9.29 -4.35
N PRO A 97 -27.59 10.44 -4.18
CA PRO A 97 -26.31 10.70 -4.84
C PRO A 97 -25.20 9.72 -4.45
N LEU A 98 -25.21 9.18 -3.23
CA LEU A 98 -24.13 8.29 -2.81
C LEU A 98 -24.27 6.87 -3.33
N ASN A 99 -25.47 6.41 -3.69
CA ASN A 99 -25.66 5.06 -4.24
C ASN A 99 -24.93 4.86 -5.56
N TRP A 100 -24.73 5.93 -6.33
CA TRP A 100 -24.05 5.92 -7.64
C TRP A 100 -22.60 6.42 -7.58
N SER A 101 -22.08 6.68 -6.39
CA SER A 101 -20.73 7.26 -6.21
C SER A 101 -19.74 6.25 -5.66
N LYS A 102 -18.50 6.26 -6.13
CA LYS A 102 -17.43 5.45 -5.54
C LYS A 102 -17.17 5.85 -4.08
N VAL A 103 -16.90 4.85 -3.24
CA VAL A 103 -16.57 5.08 -1.82
C VAL A 103 -15.14 5.58 -1.77
N VAL A 104 -14.96 6.88 -1.62
CA VAL A 104 -13.61 7.47 -1.54
C VAL A 104 -13.00 7.13 -0.16
N ALA A 105 -12.39 5.96 -0.04
CA ALA A 105 -11.39 5.72 0.98
C ALA A 105 -10.19 6.64 0.66
N PRO A 106 -9.59 7.33 1.65
CA PRO A 106 -8.33 8.02 1.38
C PRO A 106 -7.28 6.94 1.09
N ILE A 107 -7.04 6.68 -0.21
CA ILE A 107 -5.85 5.98 -0.68
C ILE A 107 -4.70 6.83 -0.13
N ARG A 108 -3.96 6.29 0.84
CA ARG A 108 -2.73 6.95 1.29
C ARG A 108 -1.82 6.90 0.09
N ARG A 109 -1.61 8.05 -0.58
CA ARG A 109 -0.65 8.15 -1.69
C ARG A 109 0.65 7.50 -1.23
N ILE A 110 1.04 6.43 -1.93
CA ILE A 110 2.28 5.74 -1.65
C ILE A 110 3.40 6.72 -1.92
N THR A 111 4.31 6.85 -0.96
CA THR A 111 5.51 7.65 -1.09
C THR A 111 6.65 6.70 -1.45
N PRO A 112 7.28 6.85 -2.63
CA PRO A 112 8.47 6.07 -3.00
C PRO A 112 9.53 6.13 -1.89
N ALA A 113 10.32 5.05 -1.76
CA ALA A 113 11.33 4.94 -0.71
C ALA A 113 12.40 6.03 -0.85
N GLU A 114 12.77 6.32 -2.11
CA GLU A 114 13.65 7.39 -2.56
C GLU A 114 13.19 8.74 -2.02
N THR A 115 11.92 9.07 -2.25
CA THR A 115 11.31 10.33 -1.81
C THR A 115 11.23 10.40 -0.29
N ALA A 116 10.90 9.29 0.38
CA ALA A 116 10.88 9.22 1.83
C ALA A 116 12.30 9.39 2.42
N LEU A 117 13.32 8.85 1.75
CA LEU A 117 14.72 8.93 2.14
C LEU A 117 15.22 10.36 1.99
N GLN A 118 15.07 10.96 0.81
CA GLN A 118 15.41 12.37 0.56
C GLN A 118 14.74 13.31 1.57
N GLN A 119 13.45 13.10 1.84
CA GLN A 119 12.73 13.91 2.84
C GLN A 119 13.25 13.67 4.26
N SER A 120 13.64 12.44 4.61
CA SER A 120 14.25 12.17 5.92
C SER A 120 15.62 12.84 6.06
N LEU A 121 16.48 12.74 5.05
CA LEU A 121 17.79 13.38 5.02
C LEU A 121 17.69 14.90 5.04
N GLN A 122 16.72 15.50 4.34
CA GLN A 122 16.45 16.94 4.42
C GLN A 122 16.05 17.39 5.84
N GLN A 123 15.23 16.60 6.53
CA GLN A 123 14.85 16.92 7.92
C GLN A 123 16.04 16.75 8.88
N LEU A 124 16.90 15.75 8.65
CA LEU A 124 18.13 15.55 9.42
C LEU A 124 19.14 16.69 9.17
N ALA A 125 19.33 17.12 7.93
CA ALA A 125 20.16 18.28 7.60
C ALA A 125 19.67 19.55 8.32
N ASN A 126 18.36 19.77 8.40
CA ASN A 126 17.76 20.87 9.18
C ASN A 126 17.95 20.73 10.71
N CYS A 127 18.31 19.54 11.19
CA CYS A 127 18.66 19.27 12.59
C CYS A 127 20.17 19.31 12.83
N ASN A 128 20.94 20.00 11.98
CA ASN A 128 22.40 20.09 12.06
C ASN A 128 23.10 18.72 12.11
N THR A 129 22.49 17.70 11.51
CA THR A 129 23.10 16.39 11.38
C THR A 129 24.27 16.47 10.39
N MET A 130 25.40 15.87 10.76
CA MET A 130 26.60 15.76 9.95
C MET A 130 26.86 14.30 9.55
N ILE A 131 27.50 14.09 8.42
CA ILE A 131 28.04 12.81 8.00
C ILE A 131 29.35 12.62 8.76
N PHE A 132 29.40 11.57 9.60
CA PHE A 132 30.58 11.19 10.34
C PHE A 132 31.58 10.46 9.44
N GLY A 133 31.09 9.50 8.66
CA GLY A 133 31.88 8.72 7.72
C GLY A 133 31.06 7.63 7.05
N PHE A 134 31.72 6.87 6.19
CA PHE A 134 31.17 5.71 5.49
C PHE A 134 32.08 4.52 5.69
N ASP A 135 31.47 3.36 5.98
CA ASP A 135 32.17 2.11 6.14
C ASP A 135 31.82 1.17 4.97
N PRO A 136 32.75 0.96 4.00
CA PRO A 136 32.53 0.14 2.81
C PRO A 136 32.74 -1.37 3.00
N ILE A 137 33.29 -1.83 4.15
CA ILE A 137 33.82 -3.19 4.40
C ILE A 137 33.27 -3.69 5.78
N ALA A 138 33.03 -4.96 6.18
CA ALA A 138 33.36 -6.31 5.69
C ALA A 138 32.42 -7.41 6.25
N ASP A 139 32.34 -8.52 5.50
CA ASP A 139 32.07 -9.91 5.87
C ASP A 139 30.71 -10.34 6.47
N GLU A 140 30.08 -9.57 7.38
CA GLU A 140 28.78 -9.95 8.01
C GLU A 140 27.72 -8.83 8.10
N GLU A 141 28.11 -7.55 8.00
CA GLU A 141 27.20 -6.39 8.11
C GLU A 141 27.06 -5.60 6.80
N PRO A 142 25.92 -4.93 6.57
CA PRO A 142 25.73 -4.09 5.38
C PRO A 142 26.62 -2.83 5.44
N PRO A 143 27.09 -2.32 4.28
CA PRO A 143 27.80 -1.04 4.21
C PRO A 143 26.98 0.05 4.91
N THR A 144 27.63 0.87 5.74
CA THR A 144 26.94 1.78 6.65
C THR A 144 27.42 3.22 6.51
N ILE A 145 26.47 4.15 6.33
CA ILE A 145 26.68 5.58 6.45
C ILE A 145 26.36 6.01 7.88
N TYR A 146 27.34 6.61 8.55
CA TYR A 146 27.16 7.13 9.90
C TYR A 146 26.85 8.62 9.87
N LEU A 147 25.70 8.98 10.44
CA LEU A 147 25.26 10.34 10.64
C LEU A 147 25.24 10.67 12.13
N VAL A 148 25.63 11.89 12.47
CA VAL A 148 25.71 12.36 13.85
C VAL A 148 24.98 13.67 14.03
N TYR A 149 24.27 13.85 15.15
CA TYR A 149 23.59 15.11 15.48
C TYR A 149 24.08 15.70 16.80
N PRO A 150 24.08 17.03 16.96
CA PRO A 150 24.71 17.66 18.11
C PRO A 150 23.90 17.43 19.39
N VAL A 151 24.61 17.02 20.45
CA VAL A 151 24.11 17.01 21.82
C VAL A 151 25.03 17.82 22.75
N TYR A 152 24.41 18.42 23.76
CA TYR A 152 25.05 19.26 24.77
C TYR A 152 24.49 18.92 26.14
N ASP A 153 25.27 18.22 26.95
CA ASP A 153 24.90 17.77 28.28
C ASP A 153 23.62 16.92 28.23
N ARG A 154 22.47 17.51 28.60
CA ARG A 154 21.15 16.88 28.59
C ARG A 154 20.19 17.48 27.55
N ARG A 155 20.70 18.34 26.67
CA ARG A 155 19.94 19.02 25.61
C ARG A 155 20.45 18.59 24.25
N GLY A 156 19.57 18.48 23.28
CA GLY A 156 19.93 18.07 21.92
C GLY A 156 18.71 18.03 21.03
N LEU A 157 18.91 17.63 19.77
CA LEU A 157 17.87 17.65 18.75
C LEU A 157 17.10 16.33 18.62
N SER A 158 17.35 15.37 19.51
CA SER A 158 16.71 14.05 19.51
C SER A 158 15.17 14.11 19.47
N GLY A 159 14.53 15.04 20.20
CA GLY A 159 13.07 15.20 20.17
C GLY A 159 12.53 15.65 18.81
N THR A 160 13.25 16.56 18.14
CA THR A 160 12.92 17.05 16.81
C THR A 160 13.13 15.96 15.76
N ILE A 161 14.29 15.29 15.80
CA ILE A 161 14.62 14.15 14.93
C ILE A 161 13.56 13.04 15.08
N ARG A 162 13.24 12.65 16.32
CA ARG A 162 12.19 11.66 16.60
C ARG A 162 10.85 12.05 15.98
N SER A 163 10.47 13.33 16.06
CA SER A 163 9.22 13.83 15.49
C SER A 163 9.25 13.82 13.96
N ALA A 164 10.36 14.21 13.36
CA ALA A 164 10.59 14.17 11.92
C ALA A 164 10.51 12.73 11.38
N LEU A 165 11.32 11.81 11.93
CA LEU A 165 11.36 10.41 11.51
C LEU A 165 10.02 9.69 11.77
N LYS A 166 9.33 10.00 12.87
CA LYS A 166 7.96 9.51 13.11
C LYS A 166 6.97 9.99 12.04
N ASN A 167 7.11 11.21 11.53
CA ASN A 167 6.28 11.71 10.44
C ASN A 167 6.61 11.04 9.11
N ILE A 168 7.87 10.72 8.83
CA ILE A 168 8.27 9.88 7.69
C ILE A 168 7.62 8.49 7.81
N ASN A 169 7.71 7.84 8.98
CA ASN A 169 7.15 6.51 9.19
C ASN A 169 5.62 6.43 9.03
N LYS A 170 4.89 7.54 9.24
CA LYS A 170 3.44 7.61 8.99
C LYS A 170 3.07 7.54 7.51
N LYS A 171 4.01 7.84 6.60
CA LYS A 171 3.78 7.76 5.15
C LYS A 171 3.68 6.30 4.72
N ALA A 172 2.87 6.06 3.69
CA ALA A 172 2.77 4.74 3.06
C ALA A 172 4.00 4.53 2.17
N SER A 173 5.12 4.14 2.79
CA SER A 173 6.42 3.89 2.16
C SER A 173 7.07 2.65 2.80
N THR A 174 7.89 1.93 2.05
CA THR A 174 8.73 0.82 2.56
C THR A 174 9.81 1.32 3.50
N LEU A 175 10.33 2.53 3.28
CA LEU A 175 11.36 3.11 4.12
C LEU A 175 10.78 3.39 5.52
N LYS A 176 11.42 2.82 6.54
CA LYS A 176 11.07 3.00 7.94
C LYS A 176 12.32 3.19 8.77
N TRP A 177 12.32 4.29 9.53
CA TRP A 177 13.34 4.54 10.54
C TRP A 177 13.00 3.77 11.82
N LYS A 178 13.90 2.91 12.27
CA LYS A 178 13.80 2.17 13.53
C LYS A 178 14.63 2.89 14.58
N GLU A 179 14.01 3.24 15.69
CA GLU A 179 14.74 3.67 16.89
C GLU A 179 15.18 2.41 17.64
N TYR A 180 16.47 2.07 17.61
CA TYR A 180 16.97 0.83 18.20
C TYR A 180 17.48 1.03 19.62
N HIS A 181 17.91 2.25 19.97
CA HIS A 181 18.38 2.59 21.31
C HIS A 181 17.93 3.99 21.73
N THR A 182 17.77 4.19 23.03
CA THR A 182 17.52 5.49 23.64
C THR A 182 18.27 5.58 24.94
N ASP A 183 19.05 6.65 25.11
CA ASP A 183 19.75 6.90 26.36
C ASP A 183 18.79 7.07 27.53
N PRO A 184 19.21 6.70 28.75
CA PRO A 184 18.42 6.93 29.94
C PRO A 184 18.20 8.44 30.17
N LYS A 185 17.08 8.78 30.80
CA LYS A 185 16.68 10.18 31.07
C LYS A 185 17.77 10.99 31.78
N ARG A 186 18.60 10.35 32.62
CA ARG A 186 19.73 10.99 33.33
C ARG A 186 20.81 11.54 32.39
N LEU A 187 20.91 10.99 31.18
CA LEU A 187 21.86 11.37 30.13
C LEU A 187 21.23 12.24 29.04
N GLY A 188 19.94 12.63 29.15
CA GLY A 188 19.28 13.51 28.18
C GLY A 188 18.26 12.84 27.26
N LYS A 189 18.14 11.50 27.29
CA LYS A 189 17.17 10.73 26.49
C LYS A 189 17.37 10.90 24.98
N PHE A 190 18.61 10.80 24.54
CA PHE A 190 18.98 10.85 23.13
C PHE A 190 18.65 9.54 22.44
N GLY A 191 18.27 9.61 21.17
CA GLY A 191 17.79 8.47 20.40
C GLY A 191 18.80 8.08 19.35
N TYR A 192 18.81 6.79 19.02
CA TYR A 192 19.63 6.22 17.98
C TYR A 192 18.70 5.60 16.95
N TRP A 193 18.89 5.93 15.69
CA TRP A 193 18.01 5.48 14.61
C TRP A 193 18.80 4.85 13.49
N GLN A 194 18.19 3.85 12.88
CA GLN A 194 18.71 3.24 11.66
C GLN A 194 17.60 3.12 10.61
N THR A 195 17.99 3.13 9.34
CA THR A 195 17.16 2.68 8.22
C THR A 195 18.05 1.96 7.21
N ASP A 196 17.45 1.10 6.40
CA ASP A 196 18.13 0.43 5.31
C ASP A 196 17.52 0.91 3.98
N TYR A 197 18.37 1.18 2.99
CA TYR A 197 17.96 1.54 1.63
C TYR A 197 18.91 0.90 0.63
N ASN A 198 18.37 0.09 -0.29
CA ASN A 198 19.13 -0.63 -1.34
C ASN A 198 20.38 -1.38 -0.83
N GLY A 199 20.30 -1.97 0.37
CA GLY A 199 21.40 -2.73 0.96
C GLY A 199 22.44 -1.89 1.70
N ILE A 200 22.28 -0.56 1.75
CA ILE A 200 23.11 0.35 2.56
C ILE A 200 22.33 0.75 3.80
N ARG A 201 22.97 0.64 4.96
CA ARG A 201 22.43 1.11 6.24
C ARG A 201 22.79 2.57 6.45
N ILE A 202 21.86 3.33 7.02
CA ILE A 202 22.10 4.70 7.49
C ILE A 202 21.82 4.72 8.98
N ASP A 203 22.84 5.00 9.77
CA ASP A 203 22.78 5.13 11.22
C ASP A 203 22.80 6.60 11.63
N VAL A 204 22.02 6.97 12.64
CA VAL A 204 21.94 8.32 13.20
C VAL A 204 22.12 8.26 14.71
N ALA A 205 23.22 8.83 15.19
CA ALA A 205 23.61 8.82 16.60
C ALA A 205 23.84 10.23 17.18
N PRO A 206 23.66 10.44 18.50
CA PRO A 206 24.06 11.67 19.16
C PRO A 206 25.59 11.80 19.19
N PHE A 207 26.10 13.03 19.04
CA PHE A 207 27.53 13.31 19.14
C PHE A 207 27.78 14.54 20.02
N GLN A 208 28.52 14.33 21.10
CA GLN A 208 28.85 15.35 22.07
C GLN A 208 29.84 16.34 21.45
N SER A 209 29.60 17.64 21.63
CA SER A 209 30.52 18.68 21.16
C SER A 209 30.71 18.73 19.63
N LEU A 210 29.76 18.19 18.85
CA LEU A 210 29.79 18.19 17.38
C LEU A 210 30.02 19.59 16.79
N VAL A 211 29.55 20.61 17.50
CA VAL A 211 29.58 22.01 17.04
C VAL A 211 30.98 22.60 16.94
N HIS A 212 31.97 22.01 17.62
CA HIS A 212 33.37 22.39 17.43
C HIS A 212 33.92 21.95 16.06
N PHE A 213 33.27 21.01 15.38
CA PHE A 213 33.68 20.49 14.08
C PHE A 213 32.90 21.10 12.92
N MET A 214 31.74 21.72 13.20
CA MET A 214 30.83 22.26 12.17
C MET A 214 31.46 23.38 11.33
N ASP A 215 32.24 24.27 11.94
CA ASP A 215 32.80 25.45 11.25
C ASP A 215 33.80 25.09 10.15
N ASN A 216 34.49 23.96 10.29
CA ASN A 216 35.48 23.46 9.33
C ASN A 216 34.97 22.24 8.55
N SER A 217 33.67 21.95 8.61
CA SER A 217 33.06 20.82 7.93
C SER A 217 33.07 20.99 6.40
N THR A 218 33.15 19.87 5.69
CA THR A 218 32.93 19.83 4.25
C THR A 218 31.44 19.65 3.95
N ARG A 219 31.06 19.76 2.67
CA ARG A 219 29.72 19.42 2.19
C ARG A 219 29.80 18.18 1.32
N ARG A 220 28.90 17.23 1.57
CA ARG A 220 28.76 15.99 0.81
C ARG A 220 27.31 15.67 0.59
N THR A 221 27.05 14.86 -0.43
CA THR A 221 25.69 14.54 -0.87
C THR A 221 25.40 13.08 -0.56
N ILE A 222 24.21 12.81 -0.02
CA ILE A 222 23.65 11.47 0.12
C ILE A 222 22.26 11.49 -0.52
N ALA A 223 22.00 10.62 -1.49
CA ALA A 223 20.70 10.56 -2.17
C ALA A 223 20.24 11.90 -2.76
N GLY A 224 21.20 12.70 -3.25
CA GLY A 224 20.92 14.04 -3.78
C GLY A 224 20.64 15.10 -2.70
N VAL A 225 20.78 14.81 -1.41
CA VAL A 225 20.65 15.78 -0.32
C VAL A 225 22.03 16.17 0.19
N GLU A 226 22.32 17.47 0.24
CA GLU A 226 23.57 17.98 0.79
C GLU A 226 23.52 18.03 2.33
N LEU A 227 24.53 17.46 2.98
CA LEU A 227 24.77 17.52 4.41
C LEU A 227 26.18 18.05 4.70
N MET A 228 26.39 18.55 5.92
CA MET A 228 27.73 18.77 6.45
C MET A 228 28.41 17.42 6.65
N ALA A 229 29.70 17.33 6.45
CA ALA A 229 30.50 16.12 6.63
C ALA A 229 31.83 16.44 7.30
N PHE A 230 32.38 15.47 8.03
CA PHE A 230 33.77 15.56 8.47
C PHE A 230 34.69 15.52 7.24
N SER A 231 35.72 16.38 7.20
CA SER A 231 36.81 16.20 6.25
C SER A 231 37.64 14.97 6.62
N SER A 232 38.40 14.43 5.66
CA SER A 232 39.33 13.32 5.89
C SER A 232 40.32 13.65 7.01
N GLU A 233 40.87 14.88 7.02
CA GLU A 233 41.75 15.37 8.09
C GLU A 233 41.05 15.45 9.46
N GLN A 234 39.80 15.94 9.52
CA GLN A 234 39.06 16.00 10.78
C GLN A 234 38.75 14.59 11.31
N LEU A 235 38.39 13.67 10.42
CA LEU A 235 38.08 12.28 10.79
C LEU A 235 39.34 11.56 11.29
N GLU A 236 40.47 11.70 10.59
CA GLU A 236 41.77 11.14 11.01
C GLU A 236 42.17 11.63 12.41
N ILE A 237 42.13 12.94 12.65
CA ILE A 237 42.44 13.52 13.97
C ILE A 237 41.52 12.96 15.05
N LEU A 238 40.23 12.78 14.75
CA LEU A 238 39.23 12.32 15.71
C LEU A 238 39.41 10.84 16.05
N LEU A 239 39.68 10.00 15.05
CA LEU A 239 39.98 8.58 15.20
C LEU A 239 41.33 8.36 15.92
N GLU A 240 42.33 9.21 15.69
CA GLU A 240 43.62 9.14 16.37
C GLU A 240 43.52 9.42 17.87
N ASN A 241 42.71 10.43 18.23
CA ASN A 241 42.58 10.95 19.59
C ASN A 241 41.54 10.21 20.44
N THR A 242 40.75 9.30 19.85
CA THR A 242 39.68 8.60 20.55
C THR A 242 39.88 7.08 20.45
N PRO A 243 40.51 6.44 21.45
CA PRO A 243 40.87 5.03 21.39
C PRO A 243 39.66 4.07 21.29
N GLU A 244 38.48 4.50 21.72
CA GLU A 244 37.21 3.74 21.63
C GLU A 244 36.79 3.51 20.17
N PHE A 245 37.11 4.42 19.24
CA PHE A 245 36.78 4.26 17.82
C PHE A 245 37.82 3.44 17.05
N LYS A 246 39.03 3.22 17.58
CA LYS A 246 40.11 2.51 16.85
C LYS A 246 39.85 1.02 16.63
N GLU A 247 39.10 0.37 17.52
CA GLU A 247 38.74 -1.06 17.36
C GLU A 247 37.43 -1.27 16.59
N GLU A 248 36.44 -0.37 16.75
CA GLU A 248 35.11 -0.49 16.11
C GLU A 248 35.03 0.17 14.71
N ALA A 249 35.93 1.09 14.35
CA ALA A 249 35.85 1.89 13.12
C ALA A 249 37.02 1.67 12.16
N SER A 250 37.63 0.47 12.14
CA SER A 250 38.83 0.18 11.33
C SER A 250 38.62 0.26 9.80
N GLY A 251 37.36 0.23 9.33
CA GLY A 251 36.98 0.48 7.93
C GLY A 251 36.35 1.84 7.66
N LEU A 252 36.22 2.71 8.67
CA LEU A 252 35.52 3.98 8.53
C LEU A 252 36.38 5.01 7.79
N GLU A 253 35.86 5.48 6.66
CA GLU A 253 36.51 6.48 5.82
C GLU A 253 35.63 7.74 5.71
N ALA A 254 36.26 8.88 5.37
CA ALA A 254 35.50 10.08 5.07
C ALA A 254 34.69 9.88 3.79
N LEU A 255 33.46 10.37 3.77
CA LEU A 255 32.61 10.20 2.59
C LEU A 255 33.10 11.12 1.46
N GLU A 256 33.64 10.54 0.39
CA GLU A 256 34.08 11.30 -0.79
C GLU A 256 33.00 11.38 -1.88
N ASP A 257 32.39 10.25 -2.25
CA ASP A 257 31.34 10.16 -3.26
C ASP A 257 29.97 9.78 -2.65
N ASP A 258 28.86 10.13 -3.31
CA ASP A 258 27.51 9.72 -2.90
C ASP A 258 27.34 8.21 -3.14
N PRO A 259 27.20 7.38 -2.09
CA PRO A 259 27.09 5.93 -2.24
C PRO A 259 25.68 5.50 -2.64
N ILE A 260 24.72 6.43 -2.65
CA ILE A 260 23.31 6.21 -3.02
C ILE A 260 22.87 7.34 -3.97
N PRO A 261 23.45 7.47 -5.18
CA PRO A 261 23.12 8.59 -6.05
C PRO A 261 21.65 8.50 -6.50
N ILE A 262 20.85 9.47 -6.07
CA ILE A 262 19.47 9.66 -6.52
C ILE A 262 19.39 11.02 -7.19
N GLU A 263 18.99 11.07 -8.46
CA GLU A 263 18.74 12.34 -9.13
C GLU A 263 17.62 13.10 -8.38
N LEU A 264 17.92 14.34 -7.96
CA LEU A 264 16.90 15.24 -7.46
C LEU A 264 15.91 15.50 -8.61
N VAL A 265 14.65 15.11 -8.40
CA VAL A 265 13.57 15.64 -9.24
C VAL A 265 13.53 17.14 -9.02
N ASP A 266 13.99 17.85 -10.04
CA ASP A 266 14.38 19.25 -10.02
C ASP A 266 13.30 20.19 -9.44
N LYS A 267 13.75 21.30 -8.84
CA LYS A 267 12.93 22.40 -8.29
C LYS A 267 12.22 23.22 -9.39
N LYS A 268 11.61 22.58 -10.39
CA LYS A 268 10.84 23.22 -11.47
C LYS A 268 9.33 23.29 -11.25
N TYR A 269 8.82 22.91 -10.09
CA TYR A 269 7.39 23.00 -9.75
C TYR A 269 7.06 24.06 -8.69
N GLN A 270 7.85 25.13 -8.62
CA GLN A 270 7.46 26.37 -7.94
C GLN A 270 7.58 27.56 -8.90
N SER A 271 6.72 27.60 -9.90
CA SER A 271 5.94 28.80 -10.26
C SER A 271 5.15 28.55 -11.54
N ASN A 272 3.92 29.01 -11.49
CA ASN A 272 2.96 29.20 -12.56
C ASN A 272 2.09 28.01 -13.02
N THR A 273 0.81 28.22 -12.69
CA THR A 273 -0.41 27.89 -13.45
C THR A 273 -0.86 26.44 -13.47
N ASN A 274 -2.03 26.24 -12.85
CA ASN A 274 -3.09 25.29 -13.22
C ASN A 274 -2.79 24.54 -14.52
N ASN A 275 -2.18 23.37 -14.40
CA ASN A 275 -2.52 22.22 -15.21
C ASN A 275 -2.00 20.97 -14.51
N GLU A 276 -2.91 20.02 -14.39
CA GLU A 276 -2.68 18.64 -14.02
C GLU A 276 -1.49 18.06 -14.79
N SER A 277 -0.33 17.93 -14.14
CA SER A 277 0.59 16.83 -14.44
C SER A 277 0.37 15.76 -13.37
N VAL A 278 -0.80 15.13 -13.47
CA VAL A 278 -1.05 13.85 -12.81
C VAL A 278 -0.13 12.87 -13.52
N VAL A 279 0.97 12.48 -12.86
CA VAL A 279 1.51 11.15 -13.13
C VAL A 279 0.42 10.22 -12.61
N GLU A 280 -0.42 9.74 -13.52
CA GLU A 280 -1.43 8.72 -13.26
C GLU A 280 -0.69 7.43 -12.94
N VAL A 281 -0.27 7.29 -11.69
CA VAL A 281 -0.16 5.98 -11.09
C VAL A 281 -1.61 5.54 -10.93
N GLU A 282 -2.11 4.76 -11.89
CA GLU A 282 -3.39 4.06 -11.83
C GLU A 282 -3.56 3.50 -10.40
N PRO A 283 -4.42 4.11 -9.58
CA PRO A 283 -4.67 3.60 -8.25
C PRO A 283 -5.35 2.25 -8.46
N TRP A 284 -4.72 1.16 -8.02
CA TRP A 284 -5.41 -0.14 -8.01
C TRP A 284 -6.63 0.00 -7.10
N GLU A 285 -7.79 0.11 -7.74
CA GLU A 285 -9.06 0.23 -7.09
C GLU A 285 -9.42 -1.14 -6.49
N GLU A 286 -9.21 -1.28 -5.18
CA GLU A 286 -9.70 -2.38 -4.35
C GLU A 286 -11.09 -2.83 -4.81
N LEU A 287 -11.30 -4.15 -5.00
CA LEU A 287 -12.59 -4.70 -5.41
C LEU A 287 -13.70 -4.17 -4.50
N GLU A 288 -14.76 -3.62 -5.10
CA GLU A 288 -15.90 -3.10 -4.34
C GLU A 288 -16.41 -4.16 -3.35
N PRO A 289 -16.58 -3.81 -2.06
CA PRO A 289 -17.00 -4.77 -1.04
C PRO A 289 -18.41 -5.29 -1.35
N MET A 290 -18.54 -6.61 -1.49
CA MET A 290 -19.83 -7.28 -1.71
C MET A 290 -20.53 -7.62 -0.40
N ALA A 291 -21.87 -7.66 -0.41
CA ALA A 291 -22.58 -8.23 0.72
C ALA A 291 -22.39 -9.76 0.76
N GLU A 292 -22.38 -10.32 1.96
CA GLU A 292 -22.26 -11.76 2.18
C GLU A 292 -23.43 -12.50 1.49
N GLY A 293 -23.12 -13.41 0.57
CA GLY A 293 -24.10 -14.16 -0.24
C GLY A 293 -24.47 -13.54 -1.60
N GLU A 294 -23.84 -12.45 -2.02
CA GLU A 294 -23.97 -11.93 -3.39
C GLU A 294 -22.95 -12.58 -4.34
N ALA A 295 -23.36 -12.82 -5.58
CA ALA A 295 -22.49 -13.29 -6.65
C ALA A 295 -22.05 -12.12 -7.55
N ARG A 296 -20.76 -12.08 -7.91
CA ARG A 296 -20.19 -11.07 -8.79
C ARG A 296 -20.37 -11.50 -10.23
N VAL A 297 -21.12 -10.73 -11.01
CA VAL A 297 -21.21 -10.94 -12.45
C VAL A 297 -19.90 -10.53 -13.12
N MET A 298 -19.32 -11.42 -13.92
CA MET A 298 -18.07 -11.20 -14.64
C MET A 298 -18.17 -11.77 -16.05
N THR A 299 -17.31 -11.28 -16.95
CA THR A 299 -17.01 -11.94 -18.22
C THR A 299 -15.67 -12.66 -18.13
N ARG A 300 -15.37 -13.57 -19.05
CA ARG A 300 -14.07 -14.25 -19.12
C ARG A 300 -13.50 -14.34 -20.52
N GLN A 301 -12.19 -14.19 -20.60
CA GLN A 301 -11.39 -14.40 -21.79
C GLN A 301 -10.26 -15.37 -21.46
N PHE A 302 -9.94 -16.27 -22.39
CA PHE A 302 -8.78 -17.16 -22.28
C PHE A 302 -7.63 -16.61 -23.11
N LEU A 303 -6.48 -16.40 -22.46
CA LEU A 303 -5.22 -16.01 -23.09
C LEU A 303 -4.31 -17.23 -23.18
N PHE A 304 -3.50 -17.31 -24.24
CA PHE A 304 -2.55 -18.39 -24.46
C PHE A 304 -1.14 -17.81 -24.60
N VAL A 305 -0.24 -18.22 -23.71
CA VAL A 305 1.19 -17.83 -23.71
C VAL A 305 2.03 -19.10 -23.65
N ASP A 306 2.74 -19.44 -24.73
CA ASP A 306 3.63 -20.62 -24.82
C ASP A 306 3.02 -21.93 -24.27
N ASP A 307 1.78 -22.22 -24.70
CA ASP A 307 0.92 -23.35 -24.27
C ASP A 307 0.37 -23.25 -22.83
N VAL A 308 0.51 -22.10 -22.18
CA VAL A 308 -0.11 -21.79 -20.89
C VAL A 308 -1.42 -21.06 -21.12
N GLU A 309 -2.53 -21.73 -20.79
CA GLU A 309 -3.87 -21.13 -20.79
C GLU A 309 -4.10 -20.33 -19.50
N ILE A 310 -4.51 -19.07 -19.65
CA ILE A 310 -4.76 -18.13 -18.55
C ILE A 310 -6.18 -17.60 -18.71
N GLU A 311 -7.06 -17.98 -17.79
CA GLU A 311 -8.41 -17.41 -17.71
C GLU A 311 -8.36 -16.04 -17.02
N VAL A 312 -8.72 -14.99 -17.76
CA VAL A 312 -8.83 -13.62 -17.26
C VAL A 312 -10.31 -13.26 -17.17
N CYS A 313 -10.76 -12.94 -15.97
CA CYS A 313 -12.11 -12.47 -15.69
C CYS A 313 -12.17 -10.95 -15.74
N ALA A 314 -13.16 -10.36 -16.39
CA ALA A 314 -13.40 -8.92 -16.36
C ALA A 314 -14.69 -8.59 -15.59
N ASN A 315 -14.67 -7.52 -14.80
CA ASN A 315 -15.89 -7.03 -14.15
C ASN A 315 -16.62 -6.01 -15.05
N GLU A 316 -17.83 -5.61 -14.64
CA GLU A 316 -18.64 -4.60 -15.34
C GLU A 316 -17.93 -3.23 -15.52
N ASN A 317 -16.91 -2.95 -14.70
CA ASN A 317 -16.08 -1.74 -14.78
C ASN A 317 -14.86 -1.90 -15.71
N GLY A 318 -14.76 -3.00 -16.47
CA GLY A 318 -13.65 -3.26 -17.40
C GLY A 318 -12.32 -3.60 -16.73
N LYS A 319 -12.32 -3.95 -15.44
CA LYS A 319 -11.09 -4.39 -14.74
C LYS A 319 -10.90 -5.89 -14.84
N HIS A 320 -9.63 -6.26 -14.98
CA HIS A 320 -9.22 -7.63 -15.23
C HIS A 320 -8.64 -8.30 -13.99
N PHE A 321 -9.03 -9.56 -13.78
CA PHE A 321 -8.67 -10.39 -12.65
C PHE A 321 -8.32 -11.80 -13.14
N VAL A 322 -7.51 -12.51 -12.36
CA VAL A 322 -7.21 -13.92 -12.56
C VAL A 322 -7.67 -14.66 -11.31
N ARG A 323 -8.35 -15.79 -11.48
CA ARG A 323 -8.76 -16.62 -10.34
C ARG A 323 -7.54 -17.29 -9.72
N HIS A 324 -7.52 -17.40 -8.39
CA HIS A 324 -6.43 -18.09 -7.69
C HIS A 324 -6.19 -19.53 -8.19
N ASN A 325 -7.21 -20.22 -8.72
CA ASN A 325 -7.06 -21.55 -9.33
C ASN A 325 -6.03 -21.56 -10.47
N VAL A 326 -6.00 -20.52 -11.30
CA VAL A 326 -5.06 -20.39 -12.42
C VAL A 326 -3.65 -20.22 -11.87
N TYR A 327 -3.46 -19.33 -10.89
CA TYR A 327 -2.20 -19.17 -10.17
C TYR A 327 -1.70 -20.50 -9.56
N TRP A 328 -2.60 -21.21 -8.88
CA TRP A 328 -2.27 -22.47 -8.20
C TRP A 328 -1.95 -23.60 -9.17
N TRP A 329 -2.64 -23.65 -10.30
CA TRP A 329 -2.36 -24.61 -11.37
C TRP A 329 -0.97 -24.38 -11.97
N ILE A 330 -0.63 -23.12 -12.23
CA ILE A 330 0.66 -22.74 -12.83
C ILE A 330 1.82 -23.03 -11.87
N GLU A 331 1.66 -22.73 -10.58
CA GLU A 331 2.71 -22.93 -9.57
C GLU A 331 2.80 -24.38 -9.06
N GLY A 332 1.67 -25.05 -8.84
CA GLY A 332 1.59 -26.32 -8.09
C GLY A 332 0.99 -27.49 -8.87
N ARG A 333 0.62 -27.32 -10.15
CA ARG A 333 -0.07 -28.32 -10.99
C ARG A 333 -1.33 -28.93 -10.34
N LYS A 334 -2.02 -28.17 -9.48
CA LYS A 334 -3.28 -28.56 -8.85
C LYS A 334 -4.38 -27.59 -9.29
N LYS A 335 -5.35 -28.06 -10.08
CA LYS A 335 -6.42 -27.23 -10.67
C LYS A 335 -7.48 -26.77 -9.66
N THR A 336 -7.72 -27.61 -8.65
CA THR A 336 -8.79 -27.42 -7.66
C THR A 336 -8.20 -27.53 -6.26
N PRO A 337 -7.49 -26.49 -5.79
CA PRO A 337 -7.06 -26.46 -4.41
C PRO A 337 -8.28 -26.26 -3.50
N ASP A 338 -8.27 -26.92 -2.35
CA ASP A 338 -9.29 -26.75 -1.33
C ASP A 338 -9.05 -25.43 -0.58
N PRO A 339 -10.04 -24.51 -0.55
CA PRO A 339 -9.93 -23.20 0.07
C PRO A 339 -9.34 -23.18 1.49
N LYS A 340 -9.66 -24.21 2.30
CA LYS A 340 -9.35 -24.26 3.73
C LYS A 340 -8.14 -25.14 4.01
N TYR A 341 -8.06 -26.33 3.41
CA TYR A 341 -6.93 -27.25 3.62
C TYR A 341 -5.65 -26.72 2.97
N ASP A 342 -5.73 -26.06 1.82
CA ASP A 342 -4.55 -25.50 1.13
C ASP A 342 -4.20 -24.07 1.59
N CYS A 343 -4.85 -23.54 2.64
CA CYS A 343 -4.60 -22.22 3.25
C CYS A 343 -4.43 -21.10 2.20
N ILE A 344 -5.40 -20.99 1.27
CA ILE A 344 -5.27 -20.16 0.06
C ILE A 344 -4.96 -18.70 0.41
N LEU A 345 -5.68 -18.13 1.38
CA LEU A 345 -5.55 -16.72 1.74
C LEU A 345 -4.18 -16.43 2.37
N GLU A 346 -3.72 -17.28 3.27
CA GLU A 346 -2.42 -17.18 3.92
C GLU A 346 -1.28 -17.32 2.92
N ASN A 347 -1.39 -18.27 1.99
CA ASN A 347 -0.38 -18.52 0.96
C ASN A 347 -0.30 -17.38 -0.05
N LEU A 348 -1.44 -16.85 -0.51
CA LEU A 348 -1.46 -15.69 -1.40
C LEU A 348 -0.93 -14.43 -0.71
N LYS A 349 -1.27 -14.23 0.57
CA LYS A 349 -0.74 -13.13 1.37
C LYS A 349 0.77 -13.23 1.50
N SER A 350 1.28 -14.40 1.87
CA SER A 350 2.73 -14.66 1.95
C SER A 350 3.42 -14.45 0.60
N ALA A 351 2.81 -14.93 -0.50
CA ALA A 351 3.35 -14.76 -1.84
C ALA A 351 3.45 -13.28 -2.25
N VAL A 352 2.42 -12.49 -1.93
CA VAL A 352 2.43 -11.05 -2.20
C VAL A 352 3.39 -10.30 -1.28
N ASP A 353 3.48 -10.66 -0.01
CA ASP A 353 4.39 -10.02 0.95
C ASP A 353 5.88 -10.24 0.59
N ARG A 354 6.19 -11.27 -0.22
CA ARG A 354 7.54 -11.52 -0.77
C ARG A 354 7.87 -10.68 -2.00
N LEU A 355 6.88 -10.09 -2.67
CA LEU A 355 7.15 -9.29 -3.85
C LEU A 355 7.98 -8.05 -3.47
N PRO A 356 8.98 -7.67 -4.30
CA PRO A 356 9.79 -6.48 -4.05
C PRO A 356 9.01 -5.16 -4.25
N THR A 357 7.68 -5.24 -4.41
CA THR A 357 6.80 -4.10 -4.65
C THR A 357 5.70 -4.00 -3.60
N ILE A 358 5.50 -2.79 -3.06
CA ILE A 358 4.38 -2.48 -2.16
C ILE A 358 3.07 -2.20 -2.88
N ARG A 359 3.04 -2.38 -4.20
CA ARG A 359 1.85 -2.22 -5.04
C ARG A 359 0.65 -2.98 -4.48
N TRP A 360 0.87 -4.07 -3.77
CA TRP A 360 -0.19 -4.91 -3.25
C TRP A 360 -0.37 -4.83 -1.74
N SER A 361 0.40 -3.96 -1.06
CA SER A 361 0.35 -3.82 0.39
C SER A 361 -1.02 -3.33 0.85
N GLY A 362 -1.64 -4.10 1.76
CA GLY A 362 -2.97 -3.82 2.27
C GLY A 362 -4.13 -4.38 1.43
N TYR A 363 -3.84 -5.05 0.31
CA TYR A 363 -4.86 -5.81 -0.41
C TYR A 363 -5.45 -6.90 0.50
N ARG A 364 -6.77 -6.99 0.54
CA ARG A 364 -7.49 -7.97 1.35
C ARG A 364 -8.03 -9.08 0.45
N PHE A 365 -7.36 -10.23 0.50
CA PHE A 365 -7.88 -11.45 -0.09
C PHE A 365 -9.17 -11.87 0.63
N ARG A 366 -10.15 -12.31 -0.14
CA ARG A 366 -11.42 -12.82 0.34
C ARG A 366 -11.98 -13.80 -0.68
N PHE A 367 -12.77 -14.74 -0.18
CA PHE A 367 -13.55 -15.64 -1.03
C PHE A 367 -14.80 -14.91 -1.50
N GLU A 368 -15.08 -15.00 -2.79
CA GLU A 368 -16.28 -14.48 -3.43
C GLU A 368 -16.92 -15.59 -4.27
N THR A 369 -18.22 -15.46 -4.51
CA THR A 369 -18.93 -16.20 -5.54
C THR A 369 -18.96 -15.35 -6.79
N ILE A 370 -18.63 -15.93 -7.94
CA ILE A 370 -18.69 -15.26 -9.25
C ILE A 370 -19.68 -15.98 -10.15
N VAL A 371 -20.34 -15.25 -11.04
CA VAL A 371 -21.21 -15.80 -12.09
C VAL A 371 -20.73 -15.25 -13.43
N PHE A 372 -20.49 -16.11 -14.40
CA PHE A 372 -20.11 -15.69 -15.74
C PHE A 372 -21.36 -15.36 -16.56
N SER A 373 -21.43 -14.14 -17.08
CA SER A 373 -22.60 -13.63 -17.80
C SER A 373 -22.86 -14.31 -19.15
N GLU A 374 -21.84 -14.96 -19.72
CA GLU A 374 -21.87 -15.57 -21.03
C GLU A 374 -22.52 -16.96 -21.04
N ASP A 375 -22.45 -17.68 -19.91
CA ASP A 375 -22.87 -19.08 -19.80
C ASP A 375 -23.56 -19.43 -18.47
N ASP A 376 -23.87 -18.42 -17.65
CA ASP A 376 -24.52 -18.54 -16.33
C ASP A 376 -23.79 -19.50 -15.38
N VAL A 377 -22.47 -19.71 -15.57
CA VAL A 377 -21.67 -20.58 -14.71
C VAL A 377 -21.34 -19.87 -13.41
N GLU A 378 -21.85 -20.40 -12.30
CA GLU A 378 -21.54 -19.96 -10.95
C GLU A 378 -20.32 -20.71 -10.38
N VAL A 379 -19.38 -19.96 -9.82
CA VAL A 379 -18.18 -20.50 -9.16
C VAL A 379 -18.06 -19.90 -7.77
N GLU A 380 -18.21 -20.75 -6.76
CA GLU A 380 -18.08 -20.38 -5.36
C GLU A 380 -16.64 -20.43 -4.86
N SER A 381 -16.39 -19.76 -3.73
CA SER A 381 -15.11 -19.82 -3.00
C SER A 381 -13.89 -19.43 -3.86
N VAL A 382 -14.03 -18.39 -4.67
CA VAL A 382 -12.96 -17.88 -5.54
C VAL A 382 -12.29 -16.67 -4.91
N VAL A 383 -10.96 -16.69 -4.84
CA VAL A 383 -10.16 -15.48 -4.64
C VAL A 383 -9.76 -14.90 -6.00
N LEU A 384 -10.04 -13.61 -6.19
CA LEU A 384 -9.67 -12.86 -7.39
C LEU A 384 -8.36 -12.10 -7.18
N LEU A 385 -7.40 -12.34 -8.07
CA LEU A 385 -6.12 -11.63 -8.14
C LEU A 385 -6.25 -10.54 -9.21
N PRO A 386 -5.97 -9.26 -8.91
CA PRO A 386 -5.84 -8.26 -9.97
C PRO A 386 -4.84 -8.73 -11.04
N LEU A 387 -5.12 -8.50 -12.33
CA LEU A 387 -4.26 -8.99 -13.41
C LEU A 387 -2.79 -8.58 -13.23
N GLY A 388 -2.54 -7.32 -12.85
CA GLY A 388 -1.19 -6.85 -12.54
C GLY A 388 -0.54 -7.54 -11.33
N MET A 389 -1.33 -7.98 -10.33
CA MET A 389 -0.80 -8.73 -9.18
C MET A 389 -0.38 -10.12 -9.62
N PHE A 390 -1.21 -10.75 -10.46
CA PHE A 390 -0.88 -12.03 -11.04
C PHE A 390 0.43 -11.95 -11.86
N GLU A 391 0.60 -10.92 -12.69
CA GLU A 391 1.84 -10.70 -13.43
C GLU A 391 3.06 -10.51 -12.51
N ASP A 392 2.93 -9.66 -11.49
CA ASP A 392 4.02 -9.43 -10.52
C ASP A 392 4.40 -10.73 -9.78
N LEU A 393 3.41 -11.54 -9.40
CA LEU A 393 3.60 -12.86 -8.80
C LEU A 393 4.30 -13.85 -9.73
N MET A 394 4.01 -13.82 -11.03
CA MET A 394 4.66 -14.69 -12.02
C MET A 394 6.08 -14.22 -12.38
N LYS A 395 6.38 -12.92 -12.27
CA LYS A 395 7.71 -12.34 -12.55
C LYS A 395 8.74 -12.56 -11.44
N GLU A 396 8.33 -13.04 -10.26
CA GLU A 396 9.20 -13.18 -9.09
C GLU A 396 10.34 -14.19 -9.34
N LYS A 397 11.55 -13.68 -9.66
CA LYS A 397 12.72 -14.48 -10.06
C LYS A 397 13.33 -15.32 -8.93
N SER A 398 13.10 -14.95 -7.68
CA SER A 398 13.64 -15.61 -6.47
C SER A 398 13.35 -17.11 -6.41
N ARG A 399 12.32 -17.57 -7.13
CA ARG A 399 11.84 -18.95 -7.13
C ARG A 399 12.52 -19.87 -8.14
N PHE A 400 13.24 -19.32 -9.13
CA PHE A 400 13.70 -20.07 -10.30
C PHE A 400 15.22 -20.22 -10.41
N GLY A 401 16.00 -19.67 -9.46
CA GLY A 401 17.46 -19.68 -9.48
C GLY A 401 18.04 -19.09 -10.77
N GLY A 402 19.25 -19.52 -11.16
CA GLY A 402 19.94 -19.02 -12.36
C GLY A 402 19.32 -19.39 -13.71
N THR A 403 18.29 -20.24 -13.71
CA THR A 403 17.67 -20.76 -14.94
C THR A 403 17.01 -19.67 -15.78
N ILE A 404 16.39 -18.66 -15.15
CA ILE A 404 15.78 -17.54 -15.88
C ILE A 404 16.86 -16.66 -16.50
N GLU A 405 17.96 -16.38 -15.80
CA GLU A 405 19.07 -15.59 -16.34
C GLU A 405 19.76 -16.30 -17.51
N GLU A 406 19.86 -17.63 -17.47
CA GLU A 406 20.39 -18.41 -18.58
C GLU A 406 19.49 -18.39 -19.82
N ILE A 407 18.16 -18.50 -19.65
CA ILE A 407 17.19 -18.42 -20.75
C ILE A 407 17.12 -16.98 -21.31
N GLN A 408 17.25 -15.96 -20.46
CA GLN A 408 17.30 -14.56 -20.89
C GLN A 408 18.54 -14.24 -21.74
N ARG A 409 19.67 -14.90 -21.46
CA ARG A 409 20.90 -14.75 -22.27
C ARG A 409 20.83 -15.50 -23.59
N ASP A 410 20.00 -16.54 -23.66
CA ASP A 410 19.86 -17.41 -24.83
C ASP A 410 18.46 -18.03 -24.87
N GLU A 411 17.53 -17.39 -25.59
CA GLU A 411 16.13 -17.81 -25.72
C GLU A 411 15.98 -19.23 -26.29
N SER A 412 16.99 -19.75 -27.02
CA SER A 412 16.99 -21.10 -27.56
C SER A 412 17.01 -22.20 -26.47
N LYS A 413 17.31 -21.83 -25.21
CA LYS A 413 17.26 -22.72 -24.04
C LYS A 413 15.84 -22.91 -23.48
N LEU A 414 14.86 -22.13 -23.94
CA LEU A 414 13.46 -22.35 -23.59
C LEU A 414 12.93 -23.54 -24.40
N THR A 415 12.77 -24.68 -23.73
CA THR A 415 12.21 -25.90 -24.34
C THR A 415 10.74 -26.13 -23.97
N PRO A 416 9.97 -26.86 -24.79
CA PRO A 416 8.58 -27.22 -24.47
C PRO A 416 8.41 -28.02 -23.17
N LYS A 417 9.48 -28.63 -22.66
CA LYS A 417 9.48 -29.43 -21.42
C LYS A 417 9.49 -28.58 -20.14
N HIS A 418 9.76 -27.28 -20.24
CA HIS A 418 9.76 -26.40 -19.08
C HIS A 418 8.36 -26.26 -18.47
N PRO A 419 8.26 -26.14 -17.13
CA PRO A 419 6.98 -25.94 -16.45
C PRO A 419 6.34 -24.59 -16.85
N ALA A 420 5.01 -24.54 -16.75
CA ALA A 420 4.19 -23.39 -17.15
C ALA A 420 4.63 -22.08 -16.49
N ASN A 421 5.04 -22.12 -15.22
CA ASN A 421 5.49 -20.94 -14.50
C ASN A 421 6.81 -20.36 -15.04
N ILE A 422 7.76 -21.19 -15.48
CA ILE A 422 9.00 -20.72 -16.13
C ILE A 422 8.69 -20.07 -17.47
N LYS A 423 7.88 -20.73 -18.32
CA LYS A 423 7.49 -20.18 -19.62
C LYS A 423 6.81 -18.82 -19.47
N LEU A 424 5.83 -18.74 -18.58
CA LEU A 424 5.10 -17.50 -18.32
C LEU A 424 5.99 -16.42 -17.69
N CYS A 425 6.87 -16.78 -16.74
CA CYS A 425 7.82 -15.86 -16.13
C CYS A 425 8.74 -15.22 -17.16
N VAL A 426 9.32 -16.02 -18.07
CA VAL A 426 10.21 -15.54 -19.15
C VAL A 426 9.45 -14.59 -20.10
N TRP A 427 8.28 -15.00 -20.58
CA TRP A 427 7.48 -14.19 -21.49
C TRP A 427 7.10 -12.82 -20.88
N LEU A 428 6.71 -12.82 -19.60
CA LEU A 428 6.35 -11.63 -18.84
C LEU A 428 7.51 -10.64 -18.58
N GLN A 429 8.77 -11.03 -18.83
CA GLN A 429 9.91 -10.10 -18.67
C GLN A 429 9.89 -8.98 -19.72
N SER A 430 9.37 -9.27 -20.91
CA SER A 430 9.31 -8.35 -22.05
C SER A 430 7.89 -8.01 -22.50
N HIS A 431 6.87 -8.68 -21.95
CA HIS A 431 5.47 -8.52 -22.33
C HIS A 431 4.53 -8.33 -21.12
N SER A 432 3.28 -7.99 -21.42
CA SER A 432 2.20 -7.81 -20.45
C SER A 432 0.98 -8.61 -20.94
N LEU A 433 0.29 -9.32 -20.05
CA LEU A 433 -0.97 -9.99 -20.42
C LEU A 433 -2.02 -8.99 -20.85
N SER A 434 -1.95 -7.75 -20.33
CA SER A 434 -2.85 -6.67 -20.76
C SER A 434 -2.78 -6.39 -22.27
N SER A 435 -1.66 -6.65 -22.93
CA SER A 435 -1.54 -6.44 -24.39
C SER A 435 -2.22 -7.54 -25.23
N LEU A 436 -2.59 -8.66 -24.62
CA LEU A 436 -3.29 -9.77 -25.27
C LEU A 436 -4.81 -9.71 -25.07
N LEU A 437 -5.29 -8.81 -24.20
CA LEU A 437 -6.72 -8.60 -24.00
C LEU A 437 -7.31 -7.97 -25.26
N SER A 438 -8.41 -8.54 -25.73
CA SER A 438 -9.16 -7.94 -26.83
C SER A 438 -9.82 -6.66 -26.31
N THR A 439 -9.46 -5.50 -26.88
CA THR A 439 -10.24 -4.28 -26.70
C THR A 439 -11.59 -4.50 -27.36
N ASN A 440 -12.63 -4.77 -26.56
CA ASN A 440 -14.01 -4.68 -27.01
C ASN A 440 -14.34 -3.20 -27.24
N ASN A 441 -13.84 -2.64 -28.34
CA ASN A 441 -14.44 -1.46 -28.95
C ASN A 441 -15.61 -1.95 -29.78
N SER A 442 -16.81 -1.92 -29.21
CA SER A 442 -18.07 -1.82 -29.93
C SER A 442 -19.05 -0.99 -29.11
#